data_AF-A0A348AGZ2-F1
#
_entry.id   AF-A0A348AGZ2-F1
#
_cell.length_a   1.000
_cell.length_b   1.000
_cell.length_c   1.000
_cell.angle_alpha   90.00
_cell.angle_beta   90.00
_cell.angle_gamma   90.00
#
_symmetry.space_group_name_H-M   'P 1'
#
loop_
_entity.id
_entity.type
_entity.pdbx_description
1 polymer ?
#
loop_
_entity_poly.entity_id
_entity_poly.type
_entity_poly.pdbx_seq_one_letter_code
_entity_poly.pdbx_strand_id
1 'polypeptide(L)' 'MIRIIFLVAGIVAGIHVYTYGRWLKQQGNIPGAILAFIFAALAAVLPAWDMLTQ' A
#
# COMPACT_ATOMS: atom_id res chain seq x y z
N MET A 1 -7.43 1.32 21.33
CA MET A 1 -6.31 0.41 21.00
C MET A 1 -6.36 -0.10 19.57
N ILE A 2 -7.41 -0.80 19.14
CA ILE A 2 -7.53 -1.35 17.78
C ILE A 2 -7.32 -0.32 16.66
N ARG A 3 -7.89 0.89 16.79
CA ARG A 3 -7.70 1.98 15.79
C ARG A 3 -6.24 2.41 15.62
N ILE A 4 -5.47 2.44 16.70
CA ILE A 4 -4.04 2.81 16.66
C ILE A 4 -3.25 1.72 15.92
N ILE A 5 -3.59 0.44 16.15
CA ILE A 5 -2.96 -0.69 15.46
C ILE A 5 -3.18 -0.60 13.96
N PHE A 6 -4.41 -0.31 13.51
CA PHE A 6 -4.71 -0.16 12.08
C PHE A 6 -4.00 1.05 11.45
N LEU A 7 -3.88 2.16 12.19
CA LEU A 7 -3.17 3.34 11.72
C LEU A 7 -1.67 3.06 11.54
N VAL A 8 -1.04 2.38 12.49
CA VAL A 8 0.35 1.94 12.38
C VAL A 8 0.52 0.93 11.25
N ALA A 9 -0.39 -0.05 11.12
CA ALA A 9 -0.34 -1.04 10.05
C ALA A 9 -0.43 -0.40 8.67
N GLY A 10 -1.28 0.63 8.49
CA GLY A 10 -1.38 1.38 7.24
C GLY A 10 -0.08 2.11 6.88
N ILE A 11 0.56 2.77 7.85
CA ILE A 11 1.85 3.44 7.65
C ILE A 11 2.94 2.43 7.26
N VAL A 12 3.04 1.32 8.00
CA VAL A 12 4.03 0.27 7.73
C VAL A 12 3.82 -0.35 6.35
N ALA A 13 2.57 -0.64 5.98
CA ALA A 13 2.23 -1.16 4.66
C ALA A 13 2.61 -0.19 3.54
N GLY A 14 2.34 1.11 3.71
CA GLY A 14 2.72 2.14 2.74
C GLY A 14 4.23 2.24 2.53
N ILE A 15 5.01 2.24 3.62
CA ILE A 15 6.48 2.25 3.56
C ILE A 15 7.00 0.98 2.88
N HIS A 16 6.43 -0.19 3.22
CA HIS A 16 6.81 -1.47 2.64
C HIS A 16 6.59 -1.48 1.12
N VAL A 17 5.41 -1.09 0.65
CA VAL A 17 5.11 -1.04 -0.79
C VAL A 17 6.04 -0.07 -1.52
N TYR A 18 6.30 1.11 -0.95
CA TYR A 18 7.20 2.08 -1.56
C TYR A 18 8.63 1.56 -1.71
N THR A 19 9.18 1.01 -0.62
CA THR A 19 10.55 0.48 -0.60
C THR A 19 10.68 -0.73 -1.51
N TYR A 20 9.72 -1.66 -1.47
CA TYR A 20 9.69 -2.84 -2.32
C TYR A 20 9.51 -2.50 -3.81
N GLY A 21 8.59 -1.58 -4.14
CA GLY A 21 8.39 -1.10 -5.50
C GLY A 21 9.63 -0.41 -6.06
N ARG A 22 10.34 0.39 -5.24
CA ARG A 22 11.63 1.00 -5.63
C ARG A 22 12.69 -0.07 -5.88
N TRP A 23 12.78 -1.08 -5.01
CA TRP A 23 13.72 -2.20 -5.19
C TRP A 23 13.43 -2.99 -6.48
N LEU A 24 12.16 -3.29 -6.78
CA LEU A 24 11.77 -3.94 -8.03
C LEU A 24 12.19 -3.16 -9.27
N LYS A 25 12.04 -1.82 -9.26
CA LYS A 25 12.53 -0.97 -10.35
C LYS A 25 14.06 -1.03 -10.49
N GLN A 26 14.80 -1.09 -9.39
CA GLN A 26 16.27 -1.21 -9.41
C GLN A 26 16.74 -2.55 -9.98
N GLN A 27 15.96 -3.62 -9.81
CA GLN A 27 16.22 -4.93 -10.40
C GLN A 27 15.77 -5.03 -11.88
N GLY A 28 15.31 -3.94 -12.49
CA GLY A 28 14.75 -3.94 -13.85
C GLY A 28 13.35 -4.57 -13.95
N ASN A 29 12.74 -4.98 -12.84
CA ASN A 29 11.40 -5.55 -12.79
C ASN A 29 10.33 -4.44 -12.69
N ILE A 30 10.20 -3.68 -13.78
CA ILE A 30 9.22 -2.60 -13.91
C ILE A 30 7.76 -3.13 -13.82
N PRO A 31 7.39 -4.25 -14.47
CA PRO A 31 6.02 -4.79 -14.37
C PRO A 31 5.65 -5.15 -12.93
N GLY A 32 6.56 -5.79 -12.20
CA GLY A 32 6.36 -6.12 -10.79
C GLY A 32 6.19 -4.88 -9.92
N ALA A 33 6.98 -3.83 -10.18
CA ALA A 33 6.85 -2.57 -9.45
C ALA A 33 5.49 -1.91 -9.69
N ILE A 34 5.01 -1.88 -10.95
CA ILE A 34 3.70 -1.34 -11.31
C ILE A 34 2.59 -2.13 -10.60
N LEU A 35 2.63 -3.46 -10.64
CA LEU A 35 1.65 -4.31 -9.97
C LEU A 35 1.64 -4.07 -8.45
N ALA A 36 2.80 -3.94 -7.81
CA ALA A 36 2.90 -3.67 -6.38
C ALA A 36 2.19 -2.36 -5.99
N PHE A 37 2.36 -1.29 -6.77
CA PHE A 37 1.68 -0.02 -6.52
C PHE A 37 0.18 -0.09 -6.81
N ILE A 38 -0.24 -0.79 -7.87
CA ILE A 38 -1.67 -0.96 -8.19
C ILE A 38 -2.38 -1.74 -7.08
N PHE A 39 -1.83 -2.86 -6.64
CA PHE A 39 -2.45 -3.66 -5.57
C PHE A 39 -2.51 -2.89 -4.25
N ALA A 40 -1.48 -2.10 -3.93
CA ALA A 40 -1.51 -1.24 -2.75
C ALA A 40 -2.58 -0.15 -2.84
N ALA A 41 -2.74 0.48 -4.02
CA ALA A 41 -3.79 1.46 -4.25
C ALA A 41 -5.17 0.82 -4.12
N LEU A 42 -5.41 -0.34 -4.72
CA LEU A 42 -6.67 -1.08 -4.60
C LEU A 42 -6.97 -1.50 -3.17
N ALA A 43 -5.96 -1.95 -2.41
CA ALA A 43 -6.11 -2.31 -1.00
C ALA A 43 -6.48 -1.10 -0.14
N ALA A 44 -6.03 0.11 -0.49
CA ALA A 44 -6.40 1.35 0.19
C ALA A 44 -7.80 1.86 -0.19
N VAL A 45 -8.32 1.51 -1.38
CA VAL A 45 -9.65 1.95 -1.84
C VAL A 45 -10.76 1.40 -0.95
N LEU A 46 -10.70 0.13 -0.54
CA LEU A 46 -11.73 -0.48 0.32
C LEU A 46 -11.99 0.29 1.64
N PRO A 47 -10.97 0.54 2.49
CA PRO A 47 -11.17 1.31 3.71
C PRO A 47 -11.45 2.79 3.44
N ALA A 48 -10.88 3.37 2.38
CA ALA A 48 -11.16 4.77 2.02
C ALA A 48 -12.62 4.97 1.60
N TRP A 49 -13.20 4.01 0.85
CA TRP A 49 -14.60 4.03 0.45
C TRP A 49 -15.52 3.91 1.66
N ASP A 50 -15.27 2.95 2.56
CA ASP A 50 -16.02 2.79 3.81
C ASP A 50 -16.03 4.10 4.63
N MET A 51 -14.87 4.75 4.78
CA MET A 51 -14.76 6.04 5.48
C MET A 51 -15.51 7.20 4.80
N LEU A 52 -15.66 7.18 3.47
CA LEU A 52 -16.35 8.25 2.71
C LEU A 52 -17.86 8.06 2.65
N THR A 53 -18.35 6.83 2.85
CA THR A 53 -19.78 6.51 2.82
C THR A 53 -20.44 6.46 4.21
N GLN A 54 -19.65 6.59 5.29
CA GLN A 54 -20.12 6.77 6.66
C GLN A 54 -20.40 8.25 6.97
#